data_AF-A0A170Z5F9-F1
#
_entry.id   AF-A0A170Z5F9-F1
#
_cell.length_a   1.000
_cell.length_b   1.000
_cell.length_c   1.000
_cell.angle_alpha   90.00
_cell.angle_beta   90.00
_cell.angle_gamma   90.00
#
_symmetry.space_group_name_H-M   'P 1'
#
loop_
_entity.id
_entity.type
_entity.pdbx_description
1 polymer ?
#
loop_
_entity_poly.entity_id
_entity_poly.type
_entity_poly.pdbx_seq_one_letter_code
_entity_poly.pdbx_strand_id
1 'polypeptide(L)'
;IGEEQLQEFINFALRYMSTLNLPAKRGTFVEFRTGLINICPVGRSCSQKEREQFAEYDQVHCVREKFIQAITKQFPNLPFKYSIGGQISFDVFPKGWDKTYCLKYLDDYTTIHFFGDKTQPGGNDYEMSQSTRVISHT
;
A
#
# COMPACT_ATOMS: atom_id res chain seq x y z
N ILE A 1 3.64 14.83 6.21
CA ILE A 1 4.96 14.83 5.50
C ILE A 1 5.04 16.12 4.72
N GLY A 2 6.23 16.74 4.68
CA GLY A 2 6.43 17.97 3.93
C GLY A 2 6.51 17.72 2.42
N GLU A 3 6.25 18.75 1.63
CA GLU A 3 6.24 18.69 0.17
C GLU A 3 7.59 18.24 -0.42
N GLU A 4 8.70 18.66 0.18
CA GLU A 4 10.06 18.29 -0.25
C GLU A 4 10.28 16.77 -0.23
N GLN A 5 10.00 16.13 0.91
CA GLN A 5 10.10 14.68 1.07
C GLN A 5 9.14 13.92 0.15
N LEU A 6 7.96 14.50 -0.11
CA LEU A 6 6.98 13.92 -1.01
C LEU A 6 7.47 13.93 -2.46
N GLN A 7 8.04 15.04 -2.92
CA GLN A 7 8.64 15.13 -4.25
C GLN A 7 9.81 14.16 -4.41
N GLU A 8 10.70 14.03 -3.42
CA GLU A 8 11.80 13.06 -3.45
C GLU A 8 11.28 11.62 -3.60
N PHE A 9 10.26 11.25 -2.81
CA PHE A 9 9.63 9.95 -2.88
C PHE A 9 9.02 9.68 -4.27
N ILE A 10 8.25 10.64 -4.81
CA ILE A 10 7.61 10.51 -6.12
C ILE A 10 8.64 10.43 -7.25
N ASN A 11 9.68 11.27 -7.21
CA ASN A 11 10.76 11.26 -8.18
C ASN A 11 11.49 9.92 -8.20
N PHE A 12 11.76 9.35 -7.02
CA PHE A 12 12.32 8.01 -6.92
C PHE A 12 11.37 6.96 -7.50
N ALA A 13 10.09 6.99 -7.14
CA ALA A 13 9.11 6.02 -7.60
C ALA A 13 8.96 6.04 -9.14
N LEU A 14 8.86 7.23 -9.74
CA LEU A 14 8.77 7.39 -11.20
C LEU A 14 10.05 6.92 -11.90
N ARG A 15 11.23 7.27 -11.37
CA ARG A 15 12.51 6.80 -11.91
C ARG A 15 12.63 5.28 -11.83
N TYR A 16 12.27 4.68 -10.70
CA TYR A 16 12.28 3.23 -10.54
C TYR A 16 11.33 2.56 -11.54
N MET A 17 10.10 3.05 -11.69
CA MET A 17 9.15 2.48 -12.66
C MET A 17 9.61 2.64 -14.11
N SER A 18 10.34 3.71 -14.44
CA SER A 18 10.85 3.94 -15.79
C SER A 18 11.80 2.84 -16.28
N THR A 19 12.56 2.21 -15.38
CA THR A 19 13.54 1.17 -15.73
C THR A 19 12.96 -0.25 -15.77
N LEU A 20 11.73 -0.44 -15.29
CA LEU A 20 11.07 -1.75 -15.31
C LEU A 20 10.69 -2.16 -16.74
N ASN A 21 10.93 -3.41 -17.10
CA ASN A 21 10.29 -4.04 -18.26
C ASN A 21 9.13 -4.89 -17.76
N LEU A 22 7.93 -4.57 -18.21
CA LEU A 22 6.67 -5.20 -17.77
C LEU A 22 5.90 -5.68 -19.00
N PRO A 23 4.98 -6.66 -18.85
CA PRO A 23 4.10 -7.08 -19.94
C PRO A 23 3.30 -5.92 -20.56
N ALA A 24 2.94 -4.92 -19.75
CA ALA A 24 2.34 -3.67 -20.19
C ALA A 24 2.77 -2.52 -19.28
N LYS A 25 2.71 -1.30 -19.81
CA LYS A 25 2.72 -0.03 -19.05
C LYS A 25 1.64 0.88 -19.63
N ARG A 26 0.86 1.51 -18.77
CA ARG A 26 -0.27 2.37 -19.14
C ARG A 26 -0.11 3.74 -18.48
N GLY A 27 -1.07 4.19 -17.69
CA GLY A 27 -1.05 5.49 -17.00
C GLY A 27 -1.58 5.40 -15.57
N THR A 28 -1.51 6.52 -14.85
CA THR A 28 -1.87 6.59 -13.42
C THR A 28 -0.99 5.66 -12.58
N PHE A 29 0.33 5.92 -12.61
CA PHE A 29 1.34 5.17 -11.86
C PHE A 29 1.46 5.59 -10.39
N VAL A 30 1.15 6.86 -10.12
CA VAL A 30 1.11 7.46 -8.78
C VAL A 30 -0.26 8.12 -8.66
N GLU A 31 -1.07 7.67 -7.72
CA GLU A 31 -2.41 8.20 -7.47
C GLU A 31 -2.50 8.68 -6.03
N PHE A 32 -2.81 9.97 -5.85
CA PHE A 32 -3.08 10.54 -4.54
C PHE A 32 -4.52 10.27 -4.12
N ARG A 33 -4.68 9.87 -2.86
CA ARG A 33 -5.97 9.74 -2.19
C ARG A 33 -5.93 10.48 -0.86
N THR A 34 -7.10 10.71 -0.27
CA THR A 34 -7.30 11.51 0.96
C THR A 34 -6.47 11.05 2.18
N GLY A 35 -5.78 9.91 2.13
CA GLY A 35 -4.83 9.54 3.18
C GLY A 35 -3.72 8.57 2.79
N LEU A 36 -3.51 8.35 1.48
CA LEU A 36 -2.48 7.46 1.00
C LEU A 36 -2.10 7.80 -0.43
N ILE A 37 -0.94 7.31 -0.84
CA ILE A 37 -0.47 7.34 -2.23
C ILE A 37 -0.50 5.89 -2.72
N ASN A 38 -1.22 5.62 -3.80
CA ASN A 38 -1.19 4.33 -4.45
C ASN A 38 -0.11 4.34 -5.54
N ILE A 39 0.81 3.37 -5.48
CA ILE A 39 1.84 3.17 -6.50
C ILE A 39 1.51 1.93 -7.32
N CYS A 40 1.45 2.08 -8.64
CA CYS A 40 1.02 1.04 -9.55
C CYS A 40 1.99 0.91 -10.75
N PRO A 41 2.91 -0.06 -10.75
CA PRO A 41 3.94 -0.19 -11.79
C PRO A 41 3.41 -0.35 -13.22
N VAL A 42 2.33 -1.12 -13.40
CA VAL A 42 1.64 -1.28 -14.71
C VAL A 42 0.81 -0.05 -15.09
N GLY A 43 0.41 0.76 -14.10
CA GLY A 43 -0.51 1.89 -14.24
C GLY A 43 -1.98 1.47 -14.06
N ARG A 44 -2.76 2.22 -13.26
CA ARG A 44 -4.16 1.89 -12.94
C ARG A 44 -5.12 1.96 -14.12
N SER A 45 -4.73 2.65 -15.20
CA SER A 45 -5.55 2.73 -16.42
C SER A 45 -5.43 1.48 -17.32
N CYS A 46 -4.87 0.38 -16.82
CA CYS A 46 -4.76 -0.87 -17.55
C CYS A 46 -6.09 -1.60 -17.69
N SER A 47 -6.21 -2.44 -18.72
CA SER A 47 -7.37 -3.32 -18.86
C SER A 47 -7.36 -4.46 -17.83
N GLN A 48 -8.49 -5.15 -17.68
CA GLN A 48 -8.57 -6.32 -16.79
C GLN A 48 -7.60 -7.44 -17.23
N LYS A 49 -7.44 -7.66 -18.54
CA LYS A 49 -6.48 -8.62 -19.07
C LYS A 49 -5.04 -8.26 -18.71
N GLU A 50 -4.68 -6.99 -18.83
CA GLU A 50 -3.34 -6.49 -18.46
C GLU A 50 -3.09 -6.58 -16.96
N ARG A 51 -4.15 -6.39 -16.15
CA ARG A 51 -4.11 -6.57 -14.70
C ARG A 51 -3.80 -8.02 -14.31
N GLU A 52 -4.41 -8.99 -14.98
CA GLU A 52 -4.13 -10.42 -14.79
C GLU A 52 -2.70 -10.78 -15.21
N GLN A 53 -2.27 -10.32 -16.39
CA GLN A 53 -0.90 -10.53 -16.88
C GLN A 53 0.15 -9.94 -15.93
N PHE A 54 -0.09 -8.74 -15.40
CA PHE A 54 0.81 -8.15 -14.41
C PHE A 54 0.80 -8.93 -13.10
N ALA A 55 -0.35 -9.43 -12.63
CA ALA A 55 -0.42 -10.21 -11.40
C ALA A 55 0.40 -11.51 -11.50
N GLU A 56 0.27 -12.24 -12.61
CA GLU A 56 1.06 -13.44 -12.90
C GLU A 56 2.55 -13.10 -12.99
N TYR A 57 2.89 -12.02 -13.70
CA TYR A 57 4.27 -11.56 -13.81
C TYR A 57 4.87 -11.16 -12.45
N ASP A 58 4.13 -10.41 -11.64
CA ASP A 58 4.56 -9.97 -10.32
C ASP A 58 4.72 -11.14 -9.34
N GLN A 59 3.90 -12.19 -9.44
CA GLN A 59 4.05 -13.39 -8.62
C GLN A 59 5.38 -14.12 -8.86
N VAL A 60 5.88 -14.11 -10.10
CA VAL A 60 7.15 -14.75 -10.47
C VAL A 60 8.33 -13.83 -10.22
N HIS A 61 8.19 -12.53 -10.53
CA HIS A 61 9.30 -11.59 -10.53
C HIS A 61 9.39 -10.73 -9.26
N CYS A 62 8.39 -10.78 -8.39
CA CYS A 62 8.26 -10.01 -7.14
C CYS A 62 8.49 -8.50 -7.35
N VAL A 63 7.91 -7.91 -8.40
CA VAL A 63 8.17 -6.53 -8.81
C VAL A 63 7.82 -5.56 -7.69
N ARG A 64 6.60 -5.65 -7.13
CA ARG A 64 6.11 -4.77 -6.07
C ARG A 64 6.91 -4.91 -4.77
N GLU A 65 7.26 -6.14 -4.40
CA GLU A 65 8.06 -6.40 -3.19
C GLU A 65 9.47 -5.81 -3.31
N LYS A 66 10.16 -6.08 -4.42
CA LYS A 66 11.49 -5.50 -4.71
C LYS A 66 11.45 -3.98 -4.77
N PHE A 67 10.36 -3.42 -5.28
CA PHE A 67 10.16 -1.97 -5.30
C PHE A 67 10.03 -1.41 -3.88
N ILE A 68 9.20 -2.00 -3.02
CA ILE A 68 9.10 -1.60 -1.61
C ILE A 68 10.45 -1.72 -0.89
N GLN A 69 11.20 -2.80 -1.12
CA GLN A 69 12.55 -2.97 -0.56
C GLN A 69 13.50 -1.85 -1.02
N ALA A 70 13.47 -1.49 -2.31
CA ALA A 70 14.28 -0.41 -2.86
C ALA A 70 13.92 0.95 -2.26
N ILE A 71 12.63 1.26 -2.13
CA ILE A 71 12.15 2.50 -1.47
C ILE A 71 12.62 2.53 -0.01
N THR A 72 12.44 1.44 0.72
CA THR A 72 12.80 1.35 2.15
C THR A 72 14.30 1.55 2.37
N LYS A 73 15.12 0.99 1.46
CA LYS A 73 16.58 1.19 1.48
C LYS A 73 16.97 2.63 1.15
N GLN A 74 16.32 3.26 0.17
CA GLN A 74 16.60 4.63 -0.22
C GLN A 74 16.18 5.64 0.86
N PHE A 75 15.07 5.36 1.54
CA PHE A 75 14.43 6.28 2.48
C PHE A 75 14.14 5.62 3.84
N PRO A 76 15.17 5.20 4.59
CA PRO A 76 14.98 4.48 5.85
C PRO A 76 14.26 5.29 6.93
N ASN A 77 14.36 6.63 6.84
CA ASN A 77 13.79 7.56 7.82
C ASN A 77 12.40 8.09 7.44
N LEU A 78 11.89 7.77 6.24
CA LEU A 78 10.53 8.19 5.90
C LEU A 78 9.53 7.40 6.76
N PRO A 79 8.59 8.08 7.44
CA PRO A 79 7.64 7.43 8.34
C PRO A 79 6.48 6.79 7.56
N PHE A 80 6.78 6.10 6.46
CA PHE A 80 5.80 5.40 5.65
C PHE A 80 5.69 3.93 6.04
N LYS A 81 4.49 3.39 5.82
CA LYS A 81 4.18 1.97 5.75
C LYS A 81 3.74 1.66 4.32
N TYR A 82 4.07 0.46 3.86
CA TYR A 82 3.77 -0.03 2.53
C TYR A 82 2.89 -1.26 2.64
N SER A 83 1.81 -1.32 1.87
CA SER A 83 0.90 -2.47 1.85
C SER A 83 0.63 -2.92 0.43
N ILE A 84 1.10 -4.11 0.06
CA ILE A 84 0.73 -4.72 -1.22
C ILE A 84 -0.76 -5.05 -1.18
N GLY A 85 -1.51 -4.55 -2.17
CA GLY A 85 -2.96 -4.65 -2.22
C GLY A 85 -3.45 -5.02 -3.62
N GLY A 86 -4.31 -6.03 -3.69
CA GLY A 86 -4.88 -6.50 -4.95
C GLY A 86 -3.82 -6.98 -5.95
N GLN A 87 -4.12 -6.83 -7.24
CA GLN A 87 -3.33 -7.43 -8.32
C GLN A 87 -2.16 -6.57 -8.82
N ILE A 88 -2.24 -5.23 -8.71
CA ILE A 88 -1.39 -4.33 -9.52
C ILE A 88 -0.64 -3.23 -8.76
N SER A 89 -0.96 -3.02 -7.49
CA SER A 89 -0.47 -1.85 -6.76
C SER A 89 -0.07 -2.18 -5.33
N PHE A 90 0.53 -1.19 -4.68
CA PHE A 90 0.67 -1.14 -3.24
C PHE A 90 0.36 0.29 -2.75
N ASP A 91 -0.15 0.38 -1.53
CA ASP A 91 -0.46 1.64 -0.88
C ASP A 91 0.71 2.10 -0.01
N VAL A 92 0.92 3.41 0.02
CA VAL A 92 1.93 4.11 0.82
C VAL A 92 1.24 5.13 1.69
N PHE A 93 1.37 4.99 3.00
CA PHE A 93 0.68 5.84 3.97
C PHE A 93 1.55 6.02 5.22
N PRO A 94 1.34 7.10 5.99
CA PRO A 94 2.11 7.30 7.22
C PRO A 94 1.92 6.12 8.19
N LYS A 95 2.98 5.78 8.95
CA LYS A 95 2.87 4.80 10.03
C LYS A 95 1.74 5.21 11.00
N GLY A 96 0.94 4.24 11.41
CA GLY A 96 -0.25 4.45 12.26
C GLY A 96 -1.51 4.90 11.52
N TRP A 97 -1.47 5.03 10.18
CA TRP A 97 -2.66 5.26 9.35
C TRP A 97 -3.26 3.95 8.81
N ASP A 98 -3.00 2.82 9.46
CA ASP A 98 -3.75 1.58 9.22
C ASP A 98 -5.17 1.68 9.81
N LYS A 99 -5.95 0.59 9.71
CA LYS A 99 -7.37 0.62 10.11
C LYS A 99 -7.57 1.05 11.57
N THR A 100 -6.59 0.86 12.47
CA THR A 100 -6.67 1.31 13.85
C THR A 100 -6.80 2.84 13.99
N TYR A 101 -6.42 3.60 12.96
CA TYR A 101 -6.52 5.06 12.97
C TYR A 101 -7.93 5.56 13.25
N CYS A 102 -8.98 4.83 12.85
CA CYS A 102 -10.34 5.25 13.11
C CYS A 102 -10.76 5.10 14.58
N LEU A 103 -10.07 4.28 15.39
CA LEU A 103 -10.43 3.99 16.78
C LEU A 103 -10.41 5.24 17.67
N LYS A 104 -9.56 6.22 17.37
CA LYS A 104 -9.51 7.51 18.09
C LYS A 104 -10.77 8.37 17.93
N TYR A 105 -11.66 8.01 17.01
CA TYR A 105 -12.94 8.67 16.81
C TYR A 105 -14.11 7.88 17.43
N LEU A 106 -13.83 6.77 18.11
CA LEU A 106 -14.82 5.85 18.66
C LEU A 106 -14.75 5.78 20.20
N ASP A 107 -14.31 6.85 20.85
CA ASP A 107 -14.16 6.90 22.31
C ASP A 107 -15.49 6.84 23.07
N ASP A 108 -16.60 7.15 22.39
CA ASP A 108 -17.95 7.06 22.96
C ASP A 108 -18.47 5.61 23.10
N TYR A 109 -17.73 4.62 22.57
CA TYR A 109 -18.13 3.22 22.62
C TYR A 109 -17.29 2.41 23.61
N THR A 110 -17.98 1.77 24.56
CA THR A 110 -17.38 0.86 25.54
C THR A 110 -16.98 -0.48 24.92
N THR A 111 -17.74 -0.97 23.94
CA THR A 111 -17.48 -2.23 23.23
C THR A 111 -17.48 -1.99 21.73
N ILE A 112 -16.40 -2.37 21.07
CA ILE A 112 -16.26 -2.29 19.61
C ILE A 112 -16.03 -3.70 19.08
N HIS A 113 -16.88 -4.17 18.16
CA HIS A 113 -16.66 -5.41 17.45
C HIS A 113 -16.06 -5.14 16.07
N PHE A 114 -15.04 -5.90 15.72
CA PHE A 114 -14.39 -5.81 14.42
C PHE A 114 -14.50 -7.14 13.68
N PHE A 115 -14.89 -7.11 12.41
CA PHE A 115 -14.96 -8.28 11.54
C PHE A 115 -14.01 -8.06 10.36
N GLY A 116 -13.07 -8.98 10.14
CA GLY A 116 -12.07 -8.86 9.07
C GLY A 116 -11.59 -10.20 8.55
N ASP A 117 -11.27 -10.28 7.26
CA ASP A 117 -10.85 -11.51 6.58
C ASP A 117 -9.32 -11.65 6.50
N LYS A 118 -8.56 -10.55 6.59
CA LYS A 118 -7.09 -10.54 6.42
C LYS A 118 -6.36 -10.14 7.71
N THR A 119 -6.57 -10.92 8.76
CA THR A 119 -6.08 -10.66 10.13
C THR A 119 -4.77 -11.36 10.49
N GLN A 120 -4.11 -11.99 9.52
CA GLN A 120 -2.77 -12.56 9.69
C GLN A 120 -1.67 -11.51 9.45
N PRO A 121 -0.45 -11.67 9.99
CA PRO A 121 0.65 -10.74 9.74
C PRO A 121 0.83 -10.41 8.25
N GLY A 122 0.85 -9.12 7.92
CA GLY A 122 0.91 -8.62 6.53
C GLY A 122 -0.44 -8.40 5.86
N GLY A 123 -1.54 -8.85 6.46
CA GLY A 123 -2.90 -8.50 6.05
C GLY A 123 -3.31 -7.10 6.50
N ASN A 124 -4.22 -6.46 5.76
CA ASN A 124 -4.65 -5.08 6.06
C ASN A 124 -5.66 -4.97 7.22
N ASP A 125 -6.10 -6.09 7.81
CA ASP A 125 -6.91 -6.13 9.02
C ASP A 125 -6.06 -6.48 10.26
N TYR A 126 -4.79 -6.83 10.07
CA TYR A 126 -3.92 -7.35 11.13
C TYR A 126 -3.90 -6.40 12.34
N GLU A 127 -3.52 -5.13 12.16
CA GLU A 127 -3.38 -4.20 13.28
C GLU A 127 -4.70 -3.95 14.01
N MET A 128 -5.81 -3.90 13.27
CA MET A 128 -7.14 -3.74 13.88
C MET A 128 -7.52 -4.98 14.69
N SER A 129 -7.31 -6.18 14.15
CA SER A 129 -7.62 -7.44 14.84
C SER A 129 -6.82 -7.66 16.12
N GLN A 130 -5.63 -7.07 16.21
CA GLN A 130 -4.75 -7.14 17.39
C GLN A 130 -4.98 -5.99 18.37
N SER A 131 -5.83 -5.02 18.03
CA SER A 131 -6.09 -3.87 18.89
C SER A 131 -6.86 -4.28 20.14
N THR A 132 -6.36 -3.91 21.31
CA THR A 132 -7.04 -4.16 22.60
C THR A 132 -8.37 -3.40 22.75
N ARG A 133 -8.63 -2.41 21.89
CA ARG A 133 -9.89 -1.64 21.85
C ARG A 133 -11.05 -2.37 21.18
N VAL A 134 -10.79 -3.48 20.48
CA VAL A 134 -11.82 -4.21 19.74
C VAL A 134 -11.91 -5.67 20.14
N ILE A 135 -13.09 -6.24 20.01
CA ILE A 135 -13.34 -7.68 20.02
C ILE A 135 -13.32 -8.13 18.57
N SER A 136 -12.24 -8.78 18.16
CA SER A 136 -12.04 -9.22 16.78
C SER A 136 -12.78 -10.52 16.48
N HIS A 137 -13.38 -10.57 15.29
CA HIS A 137 -14.03 -11.72 14.68
C HIS A 137 -13.38 -11.99 13.33
N THR A 138 -13.00 -13.25 13.09
CA THR A 138 -12.17 -13.69 11.97
C THR A 138 -12.73 -14.95 11.35
#